data_AF-A0A9D2WQ94-F1
#
_entry.id   AF-A0A9D2WQ94-F1
#
_cell.length_a   1.000
_cell.length_b   1.000
_cell.length_c   1.000
_cell.angle_alpha   90.00
_cell.angle_beta   90.00
_cell.angle_gamma   90.00
#
_symmetry.space_group_name_H-M   'P 1'
#
loop_
_entity.id
_entity.type
_entity.pdbx_description
1 polymer ?
#
loop_
_entity_poly.entity_id
_entity_poly.type
_entity_poly.pdbx_seq_one_letter_code
_entity_poly.pdbx_strand_id
1 'polypeptide(L)'
;MSRFVCDVCGEEIDVHEGILTWTRDEATLANFTLTHKNSTEHICQPAENNRFKDLYTLTMVNGYIEFIDYLVARWENGFYLKDAKSLNKVLEQLNLHMHEKVILLVEEN
;
A
#
# COMPACT_ATOMS: atom_id res chain seq x y z
N MET A 1 -0.33 -13.38 11.76
CA MET A 1 -1.10 -12.35 11.05
C MET A 1 -0.19 -11.14 10.90
N SER A 2 0.40 -10.97 9.72
CA SER A 2 1.26 -9.84 9.44
C SER A 2 0.42 -8.59 9.61
N ARG A 3 0.94 -7.69 10.41
CA ARG A 3 0.26 -6.48 10.82
C ARG A 3 0.79 -5.37 9.95
N PHE A 4 -0.11 -4.65 9.29
CA PHE A 4 0.27 -3.43 8.61
C PHE A 4 0.55 -2.37 9.67
N VAL A 5 1.60 -1.58 9.47
CA VAL A 5 1.99 -0.53 10.43
C VAL A 5 1.86 0.82 9.75
N CYS A 6 1.20 1.75 10.43
CA CYS A 6 1.02 3.11 9.97
C CYS A 6 2.35 3.86 9.93
N ASP A 7 2.68 4.39 8.77
CA ASP A 7 3.91 5.16 8.56
C ASP A 7 3.93 6.49 9.31
N VAL A 8 2.77 6.95 9.82
CA VAL A 8 2.63 8.24 10.51
C VAL A 8 2.53 8.09 12.02
N CYS A 9 1.59 7.31 12.55
CA CYS A 9 1.45 7.14 14.01
C CYS A 9 2.25 5.95 14.57
N GLY A 10 2.72 5.03 13.72
CA GLY A 10 3.43 3.81 14.15
C GLY A 10 2.53 2.70 14.70
N GLU A 11 1.21 2.93 14.76
CA GLU A 11 0.23 1.95 15.24
C GLU A 11 -0.16 0.96 14.15
N GLU A 12 -0.76 -0.16 14.56
CA GLU A 12 -1.24 -1.19 13.65
C GLU A 12 -2.45 -0.71 12.85
N ILE A 13 -2.54 -1.17 11.61
CA ILE A 13 -3.63 -0.87 10.69
C ILE A 13 -4.40 -2.15 10.38
N ASP A 14 -5.70 -2.15 10.70
CA ASP A 14 -6.61 -3.17 10.20
C ASP A 14 -6.85 -3.00 8.69
N VAL A 15 -6.97 -4.12 7.98
CA VAL A 15 -7.10 -4.15 6.51
C VAL A 15 -8.25 -3.27 6.00
N HIS A 16 -9.34 -3.15 6.75
CA HIS A 16 -10.51 -2.35 6.38
C HIS A 16 -10.32 -0.83 6.62
N GLU A 17 -9.43 -0.48 7.54
CA GLU A 17 -9.14 0.89 7.97
C GLU A 17 -7.94 1.49 7.24
N GLY A 18 -7.13 0.63 6.63
CA GLY A 18 -5.90 1.02 5.95
C GLY A 18 -6.06 1.52 4.53
N ILE A 19 -5.14 2.39 4.15
CA ILE A 19 -5.00 2.92 2.81
C ILE A 19 -3.53 3.06 2.45
N LEU A 20 -3.19 2.65 1.23
CA LEU A 20 -1.92 3.01 0.60
C LEU A 20 -2.11 4.36 -0.10
N THR A 21 -1.25 5.32 0.18
CA THR A 21 -1.22 6.61 -0.50
C THR A 21 0.15 6.87 -1.12
N TRP A 22 0.21 7.66 -2.19
CA TRP A 22 1.47 8.07 -2.80
C TRP A 22 1.34 9.40 -3.54
N THR A 23 2.47 10.07 -3.75
CA THR A 23 2.57 11.25 -4.58
C THR A 23 2.78 10.84 -6.04
N ARG A 24 1.99 11.45 -6.92
CA ARG A 24 2.22 11.45 -8.36
C ARG A 24 2.25 12.87 -8.87
N ASP A 25 3.41 13.30 -9.37
CA ASP A 25 3.54 14.56 -10.11
C ASP A 25 3.66 14.29 -11.63
N GLU A 26 4.18 15.24 -12.41
CA GLU A 26 4.20 15.17 -13.88
C GLU A 26 4.99 13.97 -14.42
N ALA A 27 6.04 13.53 -13.73
CA ALA A 27 6.93 12.45 -14.21
C ALA A 27 7.46 11.55 -13.09
N THR A 28 6.99 11.70 -11.86
CA THR A 28 7.50 10.94 -10.72
C THR A 28 6.42 10.24 -9.94
N LEU A 29 6.81 9.11 -9.36
CA LEU A 29 6.11 8.43 -8.29
C LEU A 29 6.99 8.47 -7.04
N ALA A 30 6.40 8.81 -5.90
CA ALA A 30 7.15 8.98 -4.65
C ALA A 30 6.24 8.81 -3.42
N ASN A 31 6.86 8.77 -2.24
CA ASN A 31 6.19 8.87 -0.94
C ASN A 31 5.08 7.83 -0.73
N PHE A 32 5.36 6.57 -1.05
CA PHE A 32 4.41 5.48 -0.83
C PHE A 32 4.25 5.22 0.67
N THR A 33 3.06 5.41 1.20
CA THR A 33 2.81 5.25 2.65
C THR A 33 1.54 4.46 2.92
N LEU A 34 1.64 3.54 3.88
CA LEU A 34 0.51 2.86 4.49
C LEU A 34 0.07 3.67 5.71
N THR A 35 -1.19 4.09 5.71
CA THR A 35 -1.75 4.95 6.76
C THR A 35 -3.17 4.52 7.11
N HIS A 36 -3.66 4.94 8.27
CA HIS A 36 -5.09 4.88 8.57
C HIS A 36 -5.86 5.86 7.68
N LYS A 37 -7.10 5.51 7.34
CA LYS A 37 -8.05 6.48 6.78
C LYS A 37 -8.26 7.62 7.76
N ASN A 38 -8.31 8.85 7.25
CA ASN A 38 -8.60 10.00 8.10
C ASN A 38 -9.98 9.82 8.77
N SER A 39 -9.99 9.94 10.09
CA SER A 39 -11.17 9.82 10.96
C SER A 39 -11.09 10.88 12.07
N THR A 40 -12.02 10.83 13.03
CA THR A 40 -11.94 11.68 14.23
C THR A 40 -10.77 11.32 15.15
N GLU A 41 -10.25 10.10 15.04
CA GLU A 41 -9.19 9.55 15.91
C GLU A 41 -7.83 9.56 15.22
N HIS A 42 -7.79 9.42 13.89
CA HIS A 42 -6.56 9.36 13.11
C HIS A 42 -6.54 10.43 12.01
N ILE A 43 -5.49 11.25 12.01
CA ILE A 43 -5.17 12.19 10.92
C ILE A 43 -3.80 11.77 10.38
N CYS A 44 -3.78 10.69 9.60
CA CYS A 44 -2.54 10.02 9.19
C CYS A 44 -2.22 10.16 7.71
N GLN A 45 -3.12 10.67 6.87
CA GLN A 45 -2.86 10.78 5.44
C GLN A 45 -1.97 12.00 5.13
N PRO A 46 -0.79 11.82 4.49
CA PRO A 46 0.07 12.94 4.11
C PRO A 46 -0.61 13.84 3.08
N ALA A 47 -0.56 15.16 3.28
CA ALA A 47 -1.27 16.13 2.45
C ALA A 47 -0.72 16.22 1.01
N GLU A 48 0.56 15.89 0.84
CA GLU A 48 1.25 15.85 -0.46
C GLU A 48 0.88 14.64 -1.31
N ASN A 49 0.39 13.56 -0.69
CA ASN A 49 -0.01 12.36 -1.40
C ASN A 49 -1.37 12.59 -2.07
N ASN A 50 -1.42 12.37 -3.39
CA ASN A 50 -2.58 12.69 -4.20
C ASN A 50 -3.20 11.48 -4.89
N ARG A 51 -2.68 10.28 -4.64
CA ARG A 51 -3.22 9.01 -5.11
C ARG A 51 -3.36 8.05 -3.94
N PHE A 52 -4.33 7.14 -4.06
CA PHE A 52 -4.58 6.15 -3.03
C PHE A 52 -5.19 4.86 -3.58
N LYS A 53 -5.07 3.79 -2.80
CA LYS A 53 -5.82 2.54 -2.97
C LYS A 53 -6.11 1.92 -1.60
N ASP A 54 -7.33 1.44 -1.41
CA ASP A 54 -7.75 0.80 -0.16
C ASP A 54 -6.94 -0.49 0.10
N LEU A 55 -6.56 -0.69 1.36
CA LEU A 55 -5.77 -1.86 1.76
C LEU A 55 -6.57 -3.16 1.63
N TYR A 56 -7.86 -3.13 1.94
CA TYR A 56 -8.79 -4.23 1.66
C TYR A 56 -8.75 -4.68 0.19
N THR A 57 -8.69 -3.72 -0.75
CA THR A 57 -8.57 -4.05 -2.17
C THR A 57 -7.18 -4.60 -2.49
N LEU A 58 -6.12 -3.96 -2.00
CA LEU A 58 -4.73 -4.36 -2.25
C LEU A 58 -4.37 -5.75 -1.71
N THR A 59 -5.04 -6.20 -0.65
CA THR A 59 -4.82 -7.54 -0.07
C THR A 59 -5.58 -8.66 -0.80
N MET A 60 -6.40 -8.32 -1.80
CA MET A 60 -6.96 -9.29 -2.75
C MET A 60 -6.02 -9.44 -3.94
N VAL A 61 -5.85 -10.67 -4.45
CA VAL A 61 -4.95 -10.97 -5.59
C VAL A 61 -5.21 -10.05 -6.78
N ASN A 62 -6.47 -9.89 -7.19
CA ASN A 62 -6.82 -9.02 -8.31
C ASN A 62 -6.43 -7.55 -8.04
N GLY A 63 -6.70 -7.05 -6.83
CA GLY A 63 -6.39 -5.67 -6.47
C GLY A 63 -4.88 -5.40 -6.37
N TYR A 64 -4.10 -6.40 -5.96
CA TYR A 64 -2.64 -6.38 -6.00
C TYR A 64 -2.12 -6.33 -7.46
N ILE A 65 -2.58 -7.23 -8.33
CA ILE A 65 -2.16 -7.25 -9.75
C ILE A 65 -2.50 -5.93 -10.44
N GLU A 66 -3.71 -5.40 -10.27
CA GLU A 66 -4.07 -4.07 -10.80
C GLU A 66 -3.15 -2.95 -10.31
N PHE A 67 -2.63 -3.04 -9.08
CA PHE A 67 -1.68 -2.05 -8.57
C PHE A 67 -0.30 -2.20 -9.22
N ILE A 68 0.15 -3.44 -9.45
CA ILE A 68 1.37 -3.69 -10.23
C ILE A 68 1.21 -3.19 -11.67
N ASP A 69 0.09 -3.49 -12.33
CA ASP A 69 -0.21 -3.02 -13.68
C ASP A 69 -0.22 -1.49 -13.76
N TYR A 70 -0.77 -0.84 -12.73
CA TYR A 70 -0.69 0.62 -12.60
C TYR A 70 0.76 1.12 -12.59
N LEU A 71 1.65 0.50 -11.79
CA LEU A 71 3.06 0.89 -11.71
C LEU A 71 3.78 0.66 -13.03
N VAL A 72 3.61 -0.52 -13.64
CA VAL A 72 4.18 -0.86 -14.96
C VAL A 72 3.76 0.15 -16.01
N ALA A 73 2.46 0.44 -16.11
CA ALA A 73 1.96 1.42 -17.06
C ALA A 73 2.52 2.82 -16.81
N ARG A 74 2.82 3.21 -15.56
CA ARG A 74 3.47 4.51 -15.31
C ARG A 74 4.94 4.50 -15.79
N TRP A 75 5.67 3.43 -15.53
CA TRP A 75 7.05 3.29 -16.01
C TRP A 75 7.15 3.28 -17.54
N GLU A 76 6.22 2.60 -18.23
CA GLU A 76 6.14 2.65 -19.70
C GLU A 76 5.90 4.07 -20.23
N ASN A 77 5.16 4.89 -19.47
CA ASN A 77 4.91 6.30 -19.79
C ASN A 77 6.05 7.24 -19.36
N GLY A 78 7.22 6.71 -18.97
CA GLY A 78 8.41 7.49 -18.64
C GLY A 78 8.42 8.06 -17.21
N PHE A 79 7.52 7.61 -16.33
CA PHE A 79 7.59 7.99 -14.92
C PHE A 79 8.79 7.31 -14.26
N TYR A 80 9.51 8.04 -13.41
CA TYR A 80 10.57 7.45 -12.58
C TYR A 80 10.18 7.40 -11.11
N LEU A 81 10.72 6.41 -10.41
CA LEU A 81 10.51 6.21 -8.98
C LEU A 81 11.55 7.02 -8.21
N LYS A 82 11.11 8.08 -7.52
CA LYS A 82 12.02 8.97 -6.79
C LYS A 82 12.45 8.39 -5.43
N ASP A 83 11.60 7.58 -4.83
CA ASP A 83 11.85 6.93 -3.55
C ASP A 83 11.44 5.45 -3.62
N ALA A 84 12.37 4.61 -4.07
CA ALA A 84 12.14 3.18 -4.18
C ALA A 84 12.01 2.49 -2.82
N LYS A 85 12.57 3.08 -1.75
CA LYS A 85 12.58 2.48 -0.43
C LYS A 85 11.17 2.46 0.16
N SER A 86 10.41 3.54 0.00
CA SER A 86 9.02 3.58 0.48
C SER A 86 8.14 2.56 -0.25
N LEU A 87 8.25 2.46 -1.58
CA LEU A 87 7.51 1.44 -2.34
C LEU A 87 7.88 0.02 -1.89
N ASN A 88 9.17 -0.28 -1.73
CA ASN A 88 9.62 -1.60 -1.26
C ASN A 88 9.05 -1.95 0.11
N LYS A 89 9.06 -1.00 1.06
CA LYS A 89 8.47 -1.20 2.40
C LYS A 89 6.99 -1.59 2.32
N VAL A 90 6.23 -0.93 1.45
CA VAL A 90 4.81 -1.24 1.24
C VAL A 90 4.64 -2.64 0.65
N LEU A 91 5.40 -2.96 -0.41
CA LEU A 91 5.33 -4.26 -1.07
C LEU A 91 5.74 -5.41 -0.14
N GLU A 92 6.74 -5.22 0.72
CA GLU A 92 7.14 -6.20 1.74
C GLU A 92 5.99 -6.51 2.70
N GLN A 93 5.32 -5.50 3.25
CA GLN A 93 4.18 -5.70 4.15
C GLN A 93 3.00 -6.39 3.44
N LEU A 94 2.69 -5.99 2.21
CA LEU A 94 1.65 -6.64 1.39
C LEU A 94 1.98 -8.11 1.13
N ASN A 95 3.21 -8.42 0.73
CA ASN A 95 3.64 -9.78 0.42
C ASN A 95 3.61 -10.68 1.66
N LEU A 96 4.06 -10.18 2.81
CA LEU A 96 3.96 -10.91 4.08
C LEU A 96 2.50 -11.24 4.41
N HIS A 97 1.60 -10.27 4.26
CA HIS A 97 0.17 -10.48 4.55
C HIS A 97 -0.46 -11.51 3.63
N MET A 98 -0.18 -11.42 2.33
CA MET A 98 -0.72 -12.35 1.35
C MET A 98 -0.17 -13.76 1.53
N HIS A 99 1.13 -13.92 1.81
CA HIS A 99 1.73 -15.24 2.06
C HIS A 99 1.14 -15.91 3.30
N GLU A 100 0.95 -15.19 4.39
CA GLU A 100 0.32 -15.75 5.58
C GLU A 100 -1.12 -16.21 5.32
N LYS A 101 -1.90 -15.45 4.55
CA LYS A 101 -3.25 -15.88 4.13
C LYS A 101 -3.22 -17.17 3.33
N VAL A 102 -2.25 -17.34 2.43
CA VAL A 102 -2.10 -18.58 1.65
C VAL A 102 -1.76 -19.76 2.56
N ILE A 103 -0.87 -19.59 3.53
CA ILE A 103 -0.52 -20.65 4.49
C ILE A 103 -1.75 -21.10 5.27
N LEU A 104 -2.55 -20.16 5.80
CA LEU A 104 -3.76 -20.47 6.55
C LEU A 104 -4.78 -21.27 5.71
N LEU A 105 -4.97 -20.90 4.44
CA LEU A 105 -5.85 -21.63 3.53
C LEU A 105 -5.36 -23.06 3.22
N VAL A 106 -4.05 -23.31 3.30
CA VAL A 106 -3.47 -24.64 3.11
C VAL A 106 -3.54 -25.48 4.38
N GLU A 107 -3.39 -24.86 5.56
CA GLU A 107 -3.48 -25.54 6.86
C GLU A 107 -4.92 -25.89 7.29
N GLU A 108 -5.92 -25.18 6.77
CA GLU A 108 -7.34 -25.46 7.00
C GLU A 108 -7.93 -26.57 6.09
N ASN A 109 -7.11 -27.18 5.22
CA ASN A 109 -7.46 -28.30 4.34
C ASN A 109 -6.73 -29.59 4.72
#